data_AF-A0A6P0I7W1-F1
#
_entry.id   AF-A0A6P0I7W1-F1
#
_cell.length_a   1.000
_cell.length_b   1.000
_cell.length_c   1.000
_cell.angle_alpha   90.00
_cell.angle_beta   90.00
_cell.angle_gamma   90.00
#
_symmetry.space_group_name_H-M   'P 1'
#
loop_
_entity.id
_entity.type
_entity.pdbx_description
1 polymer ?
#
loop_
_entity_poly.entity_id
_entity_poly.type
_entity_poly.pdbx_seq_one_letter_code
_entity_poly.pdbx_strand_id
1 'polypeptide(L)'
;MPKFNKKLEELESLTDKWIYFLKETAKLEIIPEPLGEVPEIERALNIANQANFNRQELDSFERRAIMLQDEKGKISYAKEEGKAEGINIGELKIVMSLINQRFGEVDEDIISNPVASV
;
A
#
# COMPACT_ATOMS: atom_id res chain seq x y z
N MET A 1 22.87 -32.31 24.45
CA MET A 1 21.88 -32.02 23.39
C MET A 1 22.54 -32.28 22.04
N PRO A 2 21.99 -33.13 21.16
CA PRO A 2 22.54 -33.28 19.82
C PRO A 2 22.44 -31.94 19.07
N LYS A 3 23.48 -31.57 18.30
CA LYS A 3 23.49 -30.32 17.53
C LYS A 3 22.39 -30.37 16.46
N PHE A 4 21.68 -29.27 16.28
CA PHE A 4 20.67 -29.14 15.23
C PHE A 4 21.33 -29.18 13.85
N ASN A 5 21.08 -30.24 13.10
CA ASN A 5 21.68 -30.52 11.78
C ASN A 5 20.64 -30.82 10.69
N LYS A 6 19.36 -30.55 10.96
CA LYS A 6 18.28 -30.77 9.99
C LYS A 6 18.43 -29.83 8.79
N LYS A 7 18.17 -30.35 7.60
CA LYS A 7 18.06 -29.60 6.34
C LYS A 7 16.64 -29.08 6.14
N LEU A 8 16.45 -28.23 5.12
CA LEU A 8 15.18 -27.59 4.79
C LEU A 8 14.04 -28.59 4.58
N GLU A 9 14.34 -29.74 3.98
CA GLU A 9 13.38 -30.81 3.70
C GLU A 9 13.00 -31.62 4.94
N GLU A 10 13.77 -31.49 6.03
CA GLU A 10 13.62 -32.23 7.29
C GLU A 10 12.93 -31.38 8.37
N LEU A 11 12.46 -30.18 8.02
CA LEU A 11 11.79 -29.25 8.94
C LEU A 11 10.32 -29.65 9.15
N GLU A 12 10.07 -30.47 10.15
CA GLU A 12 8.72 -30.98 10.45
C GLU A 12 7.94 -30.11 11.45
N SER A 13 8.63 -29.49 12.42
CA SER A 13 7.98 -28.73 13.50
C SER A 13 8.25 -27.23 13.40
N LEU A 14 7.35 -26.42 13.98
CA LEU A 14 7.54 -24.98 14.12
C LEU A 14 8.88 -24.64 14.82
N THR A 15 9.25 -25.43 15.83
CA THR A 15 10.53 -25.29 16.53
C THR A 15 11.72 -25.53 15.61
N ASP A 16 11.67 -26.56 14.74
CA ASP A 16 12.72 -26.81 13.76
C ASP A 16 12.87 -25.63 12.80
N LYS A 17 11.74 -25.08 12.32
CA LYS A 17 11.72 -23.91 11.44
C LYS A 17 12.35 -22.68 12.11
N TRP A 18 12.06 -22.42 13.39
CA TRP A 18 12.70 -21.33 14.15
C TRP A 18 14.19 -21.54 14.40
N ILE A 19 14.62 -22.76 14.75
CA ILE A 19 16.04 -23.05 14.97
C ILE A 19 16.81 -22.93 13.65
N TYR A 20 16.25 -23.43 12.55
CA TYR A 20 16.85 -23.29 11.22
C TYR A 20 16.97 -21.82 10.82
N PHE A 21 15.90 -21.03 10.99
CA PHE A 21 15.92 -19.58 10.80
C PHE A 21 17.09 -18.93 11.58
N LEU A 22 17.17 -19.13 12.90
CA LEU A 22 18.22 -18.51 13.71
C LEU A 22 19.64 -18.92 13.31
N LYS A 23 19.81 -20.14 12.77
CA LYS A 23 21.12 -20.68 12.40
C LYS A 23 21.58 -20.24 11.02
N GLU A 24 20.68 -20.18 10.04
CA GLU A 24 21.05 -20.04 8.62
C GLU A 24 20.62 -18.71 7.99
N THR A 25 19.84 -17.86 8.68
CA THR A 25 19.35 -16.57 8.14
C THR A 25 20.42 -15.67 7.54
N ALA A 26 21.62 -15.64 8.11
CA ALA A 26 22.73 -14.84 7.57
C ALA A 26 23.16 -15.26 6.14
N LYS A 27 22.77 -16.46 5.69
CA LYS A 27 23.10 -17.03 4.38
C LYS A 27 21.87 -17.15 3.47
N LEU A 28 20.68 -16.87 3.98
CA LEU A 28 19.44 -16.99 3.21
C LEU A 28 19.21 -15.72 2.41
N GLU A 29 19.57 -15.74 1.12
CA GLU A 29 19.25 -14.63 0.20
C GLU A 29 17.76 -14.62 -0.17
N ILE A 30 17.13 -15.80 -0.22
CA ILE A 30 15.74 -16.01 -0.59
C ILE A 30 15.04 -16.77 0.54
N ILE A 31 13.79 -16.41 0.83
CA ILE A 31 12.94 -17.12 1.78
C ILE A 31 12.56 -18.48 1.18
N PRO A 32 13.02 -19.61 1.76
CA PRO A 32 12.61 -20.93 1.30
C PRO A 32 11.14 -21.19 1.61
N GLU A 33 10.41 -21.87 0.71
CA GLU A 33 8.98 -22.21 0.89
C GLU A 33 8.64 -22.81 2.27
N PRO A 34 9.38 -23.81 2.81
CA PRO A 34 9.05 -24.40 4.11
C PRO A 34 9.05 -23.40 5.27
N LEU A 35 9.86 -22.34 5.18
CA LEU A 35 9.91 -21.27 6.18
C LEU A 35 8.86 -20.18 5.89
N GLY A 36 8.59 -19.91 4.62
CA GLY A 36 7.59 -18.94 4.17
C GLY A 36 6.14 -19.31 4.55
N GLU A 37 5.86 -20.59 4.78
CA GLU A 37 4.56 -21.05 5.29
C GLU A 37 4.18 -20.48 6.67
N VAL A 38 5.17 -20.04 7.46
CA VAL A 38 4.95 -19.46 8.79
C VAL A 38 5.06 -17.93 8.67
N PRO A 39 3.94 -17.17 8.72
CA PRO A 39 3.93 -15.73 8.44
C PRO A 39 4.85 -14.90 9.35
N GLU A 40 5.10 -15.35 10.57
CA GLU A 40 6.03 -14.72 11.51
C GLU A 40 7.49 -14.92 11.09
N ILE A 41 7.85 -16.12 10.61
CA ILE A 41 9.20 -16.44 10.14
C ILE A 41 9.45 -15.72 8.82
N GLU A 42 8.46 -15.68 7.93
CA GLU A 42 8.54 -14.92 6.68
C GLU A 42 8.80 -13.43 6.95
N ARG A 43 8.06 -12.81 7.88
CA ARG A 43 8.32 -11.42 8.29
C ARG A 43 9.72 -11.23 8.89
N ALA A 44 10.14 -12.15 9.76
CA ALA A 44 11.46 -12.07 10.39
C ALA A 44 12.61 -12.21 9.36
N LEU A 45 12.48 -13.12 8.38
CA LEU A 45 13.44 -13.26 7.27
C LEU A 45 13.48 -12.02 6.39
N ASN A 46 12.33 -11.43 6.08
CA ASN A 46 12.30 -10.18 5.31
C ASN A 46 13.06 -9.04 6.02
N ILE A 47 12.97 -8.95 7.35
CA ILE A 47 13.73 -7.96 8.14
C ILE A 47 15.22 -8.31 8.17
N ALA A 48 15.55 -9.59 8.40
CA ALA A 48 16.94 -10.01 8.50
C ALA A 48 17.69 -9.91 7.16
N ASN A 49 17.01 -10.18 6.03
CA ASN A 49 17.58 -10.02 4.71
C ASN A 49 17.91 -8.56 4.42
N GLN A 50 17.08 -7.61 4.87
CA GLN A 50 17.41 -6.18 4.77
C GLN A 50 18.70 -5.81 5.54
N ALA A 51 18.95 -6.44 6.69
CA ALA A 51 20.18 -6.24 7.44
C ALA A 51 21.43 -6.82 6.74
N ASN A 52 21.24 -7.80 5.84
CA ASN A 52 22.32 -8.42 5.05
C ASN A 52 22.56 -7.72 3.70
N PHE A 53 21.77 -6.73 3.32
CA PHE A 53 21.91 -6.08 2.03
C PHE A 53 23.26 -5.39 1.87
N ASN A 54 23.87 -5.58 0.70
CA ASN A 54 24.94 -4.71 0.24
C ASN A 54 24.37 -3.35 -0.20
N ARG A 55 25.24 -2.36 -0.44
CA ARG A 55 24.81 -0.99 -0.78
C ARG A 55 23.91 -0.92 -2.02
N GLN A 56 24.15 -1.74 -3.04
CA GLN A 56 23.36 -1.71 -4.27
C GLN A 56 21.98 -2.33 -4.06
N GLU A 57 21.90 -3.40 -3.26
CA GLU A 57 20.65 -4.05 -2.90
C GLU A 57 19.78 -3.15 -2.03
N LEU A 58 20.39 -2.47 -1.05
CA LEU A 58 19.70 -1.51 -0.19
C LEU A 58 19.11 -0.35 -1.02
N ASP A 59 19.91 0.26 -1.89
CA ASP A 59 19.44 1.34 -2.77
C ASP A 59 18.29 0.88 -3.69
N SER A 60 18.39 -0.33 -4.24
CA SER A 60 17.32 -0.91 -5.06
C SER A 60 16.05 -1.17 -4.25
N PHE A 61 16.18 -1.61 -3.01
CA PHE A 61 15.06 -1.82 -2.09
C PHE A 61 14.38 -0.49 -1.72
N GLU A 62 15.16 0.52 -1.35
CA GLU A 62 14.66 1.86 -1.03
C GLU A 62 13.91 2.50 -2.20
N ARG A 63 14.45 2.41 -3.42
CA ARG A 63 13.76 2.89 -4.64
C ARG A 63 12.39 2.23 -4.84
N ARG A 64 12.31 0.91 -4.65
CA ARG A 64 11.03 0.18 -4.73
C ARG A 64 10.06 0.62 -3.62
N ALA A 65 10.56 0.82 -2.41
CA ALA A 65 9.76 1.28 -1.29
C ALA A 65 9.17 2.68 -1.55
N ILE A 66 9.98 3.62 -2.06
CA ILE A 66 9.52 4.95 -2.46
C ILE A 66 8.44 4.86 -3.54
N MET A 67 8.66 4.07 -4.60
CA MET A 67 7.68 3.89 -5.67
C MET A 67 6.34 3.37 -5.14
N LEU A 68 6.35 2.36 -4.26
CA LEU A 68 5.12 1.82 -3.65
C LEU A 68 4.41 2.86 -2.78
N GLN A 69 5.16 3.70 -2.07
CA GLN A 69 4.59 4.79 -1.28
C GLN A 69 3.96 5.86 -2.18
N ASP A 70 4.61 6.21 -3.29
CA ASP A 70 4.08 7.18 -4.26
C ASP A 70 2.77 6.68 -4.88
N GLU A 71 2.70 5.41 -5.28
CA GLU A 71 1.46 4.83 -5.82
C GLU A 71 0.31 4.85 -4.80
N LYS A 72 0.60 4.53 -3.53
CA LYS A 72 -0.39 4.66 -2.44
C LYS A 72 -0.81 6.12 -2.23
N GLY A 73 0.13 7.05 -2.34
CA GLY A 73 -0.10 8.48 -2.26
C GLY A 73 -1.04 8.96 -3.37
N LYS A 74 -0.79 8.56 -4.62
CA LYS A 74 -1.64 8.89 -5.78
C LYS A 74 -3.08 8.43 -5.59
N ILE A 75 -3.27 7.18 -5.13
CA ILE A 75 -4.62 6.64 -4.89
C ILE A 75 -5.33 7.41 -3.77
N SER A 76 -4.62 7.70 -2.67
CA SER A 76 -5.17 8.46 -1.54
C SER A 76 -5.58 9.87 -1.98
N TYR A 77 -4.70 10.56 -2.72
CA TYR A 77 -4.96 11.89 -3.26
C TYR A 77 -6.18 11.89 -4.19
N ALA A 78 -6.23 10.97 -5.16
CA ALA A 78 -7.36 10.88 -6.09
C ALA A 78 -8.71 10.63 -5.37
N LYS A 79 -8.69 9.85 -4.28
CA LYS A 79 -9.88 9.63 -3.46
C LYS A 79 -10.32 10.88 -2.69
N GLU A 80 -9.36 11.66 -2.19
CA GLU A 80 -9.64 12.90 -1.49
C GLU A 80 -10.21 13.97 -2.43
N GLU A 81 -9.59 14.15 -3.60
CA GLU A 81 -10.07 15.05 -4.65
C GLU A 81 -11.48 14.65 -5.11
N GLY A 82 -11.70 13.37 -5.42
CA GLY A 82 -13.02 12.90 -5.84
C GLY A 82 -14.10 13.09 -4.77
N LYS A 83 -13.74 13.04 -3.48
CA LYS A 83 -14.65 13.35 -2.38
C LYS A 83 -14.96 14.85 -2.33
N ALA A 84 -13.95 15.71 -2.47
CA ALA A 84 -14.13 17.16 -2.48
C ALA A 84 -14.99 17.62 -3.66
N GLU A 85 -14.72 17.11 -4.87
CA GLU A 85 -15.55 17.33 -6.06
C GLU A 85 -16.98 16.86 -5.84
N GLY A 86 -17.17 15.66 -5.28
CA GLY A 86 -18.49 15.12 -4.97
C GLY A 86 -19.30 15.99 -4.00
N ILE A 87 -18.66 16.59 -3.00
CA ILE A 87 -19.29 17.54 -2.08
C ILE A 87 -19.72 18.80 -2.83
N ASN A 88 -18.81 19.43 -3.60
CA ASN A 88 -19.11 20.64 -4.37
C ASN A 88 -20.27 20.42 -5.36
N ILE A 89 -20.27 19.30 -6.07
CA ILE A 89 -21.36 18.92 -6.99
C ILE A 89 -22.67 18.74 -6.21
N GLY A 90 -22.62 18.12 -5.02
CA GLY A 90 -23.79 17.96 -4.16
C GLY A 90 -24.39 19.30 -3.72
N GLU A 91 -23.54 20.22 -3.27
CA GLU A 91 -23.95 21.57 -2.87
C GLU A 91 -24.58 22.34 -4.03
N LEU A 92 -23.95 22.32 -5.21
CA LEU A 92 -24.51 22.94 -6.42
C LEU A 92 -25.87 22.37 -6.81
N LYS A 93 -26.04 21.05 -6.73
CA LYS A 93 -27.34 20.39 -7.02
C LYS A 93 -28.43 20.82 -6.05
N ILE A 94 -28.10 20.96 -4.76
CA ILE A 94 -29.06 21.46 -3.76
C ILE A 94 -29.48 22.89 -4.09
N VAL A 95 -28.52 23.77 -4.35
CA VAL A 95 -28.80 25.17 -4.72
C VAL A 95 -29.69 25.23 -5.96
N MET A 96 -29.37 24.45 -7.00
CA MET A 96 -30.17 24.39 -8.22
C MET A 96 -31.59 23.89 -7.96
N SER A 97 -31.75 22.84 -7.15
CA SER A 97 -33.07 22.32 -6.77
C SER A 97 -33.90 23.38 -6.05
N LEU A 98 -33.29 24.18 -5.16
CA LEU A 98 -33.98 25.25 -4.45
C LEU A 98 -34.39 26.40 -5.38
N ILE A 99 -33.53 26.77 -6.33
CA ILE A 99 -33.83 27.77 -7.36
C ILE A 99 -35.00 27.30 -8.22
N ASN A 100 -34.95 26.08 -8.74
CA ASN A 100 -35.99 25.53 -9.60
C ASN A 100 -37.34 25.42 -8.87
N GLN A 101 -37.32 25.06 -7.58
CA GLN A 101 -38.54 25.04 -6.76
C GLN A 101 -39.16 26.44 -6.60
N ARG A 102 -38.34 27.49 -6.52
CA ARG A 102 -38.80 28.86 -6.26
C ARG A 102 -39.19 29.63 -7.52
N PHE A 103 -38.52 29.37 -8.63
CA PHE A 103 -38.62 30.20 -9.84
C PHE A 103 -39.05 29.43 -11.11
N GLY A 104 -39.22 28.10 -11.03
CA GLY A 104 -39.41 27.25 -12.21
C GLY A 104 -38.07 26.82 -12.82
N GLU A 105 -38.10 25.99 -13.87
CA GLU A 105 -36.87 25.53 -14.55
C GLU A 105 -36.04 26.72 -15.05
N VAL A 106 -34.78 26.78 -14.62
CA VAL A 106 -33.80 27.76 -15.08
C VAL A 106 -32.97 27.15 -16.20
N ASP A 107 -32.80 27.91 -17.28
CA ASP A 107 -32.05 27.50 -18.48
C ASP A 107 -30.57 27.25 -18.16
N GLU A 108 -30.02 26.11 -18.62
CA GLU A 108 -28.65 25.69 -18.32
C GLU A 108 -27.60 26.67 -18.86
N ASP A 109 -27.97 27.44 -19.89
CA ASP A 109 -27.11 28.44 -20.52
C ASP A 109 -26.73 29.60 -19.58
N ILE A 110 -27.56 29.93 -18.59
CA ILE A 110 -27.28 30.98 -17.59
C ILE A 110 -26.16 30.52 -16.61
N ILE A 111 -26.00 29.22 -16.42
CA ILE A 111 -25.08 28.62 -15.45
C ILE A 111 -23.66 28.51 -16.04
N SER A 112 -23.54 28.33 -17.36
CA SER A 112 -22.24 28.14 -18.04
C SER A 112 -21.43 29.44 -18.23
N ASN A 113 -22.05 30.60 -18.03
CA ASN A 113 -21.45 31.89 -18.31
C ASN A 113 -21.67 32.86 -17.13
N PRO A 114 -20.78 32.86 -16.12
CA PRO A 114 -20.88 33.83 -15.05
C PRO A 114 -20.63 35.20 -15.67
N VAL A 115 -21.67 36.04 -15.66
CA VAL A 115 -21.69 37.39 -16.23
C VAL A 115 -20.33 38.05 -16.04
N ALA A 116 -19.65 38.35 -17.16
CA ALA A 116 -18.43 39.14 -17.16
C ALA A 116 -18.71 40.43 -16.38
N SER A 117 -17.92 40.63 -15.33
CA SER A 117 -17.94 41.77 -14.43
C SER A 117 -18.07 43.09 -15.20
N VAL A 118 -19.16 43.82 -14.94
CA VAL A 118 -19.31 45.26 -15.24
C VAL A 118 -18.78 46.06 -14.06
#